data_AF-A0A1F4PG16-F1
#
_entry.id   AF-A0A1F4PG16-F1
#
_cell.length_a   1.000
_cell.length_b   1.000
_cell.length_c   1.000
_cell.angle_alpha   90.00
_cell.angle_beta   90.00
_cell.angle_gamma   90.00
#
_symmetry.space_group_name_H-M   'P 1'
#
loop_
_entity.id
_entity.type
_entity.pdbx_description
1 polymer ?
#
loop_
_entity_poly.entity_id
_entity_poly.type
_entity_poly.pdbx_seq_one_letter_code
_entity_poly.pdbx_strand_id
1 'polypeptide(L)'
;MADAPSFDIDEWLSRIDLAAVPDPADKLRECEFFFDLLCREADRDRFRWLVSAFMNAAYSFFESSALTAYFRFNDNETGEPVPDSQALEVLRKYVVVIRDEKRPNFVKTAGLVPLTKQLYEFRKKSTHRHPLSLMATGAALPESYHFGNMRGNGTPVMPLCRALVDLLRRVQQEIDE
;
A
#
# COMPACT_ATOMS: atom_id res chain seq x y z
N MET A 1 9.39 -46.77 -23.87
CA MET A 1 9.01 -46.01 -22.66
C MET A 1 9.81 -44.72 -22.74
N ALA A 2 9.15 -43.58 -22.90
CA ALA A 2 9.85 -42.30 -22.96
C ALA A 2 10.31 -41.95 -21.54
N ASP A 3 11.61 -41.80 -21.35
CA ASP A 3 12.19 -41.30 -20.11
C ASP A 3 11.55 -39.95 -19.78
N ALA A 4 10.98 -39.84 -18.59
CA ALA A 4 10.53 -38.56 -18.08
C ALA A 4 11.75 -37.63 -17.99
N PRO A 5 11.66 -36.37 -18.46
CA PRO A 5 12.78 -35.46 -18.41
C PRO A 5 13.29 -35.34 -16.97
N SER A 6 14.58 -35.57 -16.76
CA SER A 6 15.22 -35.43 -15.45
C SER A 6 15.04 -34.00 -14.98
N PHE A 7 14.36 -33.83 -13.85
CA PHE A 7 14.18 -32.54 -13.20
C PHE A 7 15.54 -32.04 -12.68
N ASP A 8 16.15 -31.10 -13.40
CA ASP A 8 17.38 -30.43 -12.98
C ASP A 8 17.02 -29.18 -12.18
N ILE A 9 17.21 -29.26 -10.86
CA ILE A 9 16.97 -28.16 -9.92
C ILE A 9 17.91 -26.99 -10.22
N ASP A 10 19.15 -27.25 -10.62
CA ASP A 10 20.16 -26.21 -10.82
C ASP A 10 19.83 -25.39 -12.07
N GLU A 11 19.34 -26.04 -13.14
CA GLU A 11 18.81 -25.34 -14.31
C GLU A 11 17.63 -24.43 -13.93
N TRP A 12 16.69 -24.92 -13.12
CA TRP A 12 15.55 -24.12 -12.67
C TRP A 12 15.95 -22.94 -11.78
N LEU A 13 16.83 -23.16 -10.80
CA LEU A 13 17.31 -22.11 -9.90
C LEU A 13 18.11 -21.06 -10.67
N SER A 14 18.88 -21.45 -11.69
CA SER A 14 19.65 -20.51 -12.53
C SER A 14 18.77 -19.55 -13.35
N ARG A 15 17.49 -19.89 -13.55
CA ARG A 15 16.51 -19.08 -14.30
C ARG A 15 15.76 -18.09 -13.40
N ILE A 16 15.90 -18.19 -12.09
CA ILE A 16 15.22 -17.30 -11.14
C ILE A 16 16.03 -16.00 -11.02
N ASP A 17 15.46 -14.91 -11.52
CA ASP A 17 15.97 -13.57 -11.24
C ASP A 17 15.53 -13.14 -9.83
N LEU A 18 16.40 -13.39 -8.84
CA LEU A 18 16.14 -12.98 -7.46
C LEU A 18 16.01 -11.46 -7.31
N ALA A 19 16.56 -10.65 -8.22
CA ALA A 19 16.41 -9.20 -8.19
C ALA A 19 15.00 -8.74 -8.62
N ALA A 20 14.26 -9.59 -9.34
CA ALA A 20 12.86 -9.33 -9.68
C ALA A 20 11.90 -9.63 -8.51
N VAL A 21 12.38 -10.27 -7.43
CA VAL A 21 11.60 -10.50 -6.22
C VAL A 21 11.60 -9.23 -5.37
N PRO A 22 10.46 -8.55 -5.21
CA PRO A 22 10.40 -7.28 -4.49
C PRO A 22 10.62 -7.50 -2.99
N ASP A 23 11.27 -6.53 -2.35
CA ASP A 23 11.42 -6.45 -0.91
C ASP A 23 10.04 -6.30 -0.24
N PRO A 24 9.72 -7.03 0.84
CA PRO A 24 8.48 -6.83 1.60
C PRO A 24 8.24 -5.37 2.05
N ALA A 25 9.31 -4.61 2.33
CA ALA A 25 9.23 -3.20 2.71
C ALA A 25 9.12 -2.24 1.51
N ASP A 26 9.10 -2.74 0.27
CA ASP A 26 9.16 -1.91 -0.94
C ASP A 26 8.00 -0.91 -1.04
N LYS A 27 6.81 -1.30 -0.59
CA LYS A 27 5.63 -0.41 -0.60
C LYS A 27 5.73 0.76 0.36
N LEU A 28 6.43 0.60 1.48
CA LEU A 28 6.71 1.72 2.37
C LEU A 28 7.67 2.71 1.67
N ARG A 29 8.75 2.20 1.08
CA ARG A 29 9.73 3.04 0.35
C ARG A 29 9.10 3.77 -0.84
N GLU A 30 8.23 3.09 -1.59
CA GLU A 30 7.47 3.71 -2.69
C GLU A 30 6.59 4.86 -2.18
N CYS A 31 5.94 4.69 -1.02
CA CYS A 31 5.14 5.72 -0.39
C CYS A 31 5.98 6.92 0.06
N GLU A 32 7.13 6.67 0.69
CA GLU A 32 8.09 7.70 1.11
C GLU A 32 8.65 8.47 -0.09
N PHE A 33 8.98 7.78 -1.17
CA PHE A 33 9.45 8.38 -2.42
C PHE A 33 8.44 9.40 -2.97
N PHE A 34 7.16 9.02 -3.09
CA PHE A 34 6.15 9.95 -3.58
C PHE A 34 5.87 11.09 -2.58
N PHE A 35 5.97 10.83 -1.28
CA PHE A 35 5.82 11.87 -0.26
C PHE A 35 6.93 12.93 -0.35
N ASP A 36 8.18 12.52 -0.56
CA ASP A 36 9.30 13.43 -0.71
C ASP A 36 9.15 14.33 -1.96
N LEU A 37 8.61 13.78 -3.05
CA LEU A 37 8.27 14.56 -4.24
C LEU A 37 7.13 15.54 -3.96
N LEU A 38 6.08 15.11 -3.25
CA LEU A 38 4.96 15.98 -2.87
C LEU A 38 5.41 17.20 -2.07
N CYS A 39 6.37 17.03 -1.15
CA CYS A 39 6.88 18.10 -0.30
C CYS A 39 7.52 19.27 -1.09
N ARG A 40 7.85 19.07 -2.36
CA ARG A 40 8.56 20.05 -3.20
C ARG A 40 7.76 20.51 -4.41
N GLU A 41 6.58 19.94 -4.64
CA GLU A 41 5.81 20.20 -5.86
C GLU A 41 4.79 21.32 -5.67
N ALA A 42 5.06 22.47 -6.29
CA ALA A 42 4.18 23.62 -6.27
C ALA A 42 3.19 23.62 -7.45
N ASP A 43 3.47 22.91 -8.55
CA ASP A 43 2.56 22.80 -9.68
C ASP A 43 1.36 21.92 -9.34
N ARG A 44 0.15 22.42 -9.59
CA ARG A 44 -1.10 21.78 -9.15
C ARG A 44 -1.35 20.45 -9.84
N ASP A 45 -1.06 20.36 -11.13
CA ASP A 45 -1.37 19.17 -11.92
C ASP A 45 -0.38 18.06 -11.58
N ARG A 46 0.91 18.39 -11.48
CA ARG A 46 1.94 17.45 -11.02
C ARG A 46 1.69 17.00 -9.59
N PHE A 47 1.36 17.92 -8.67
CA PHE A 47 1.00 17.58 -7.30
C PHE A 47 -0.19 16.63 -7.24
N ARG A 48 -1.21 16.83 -8.10
CA ARG A 48 -2.37 15.92 -8.20
C ARG A 48 -1.96 14.51 -8.63
N TRP A 49 -1.05 14.37 -9.59
CA TRP A 49 -0.55 13.06 -10.03
C TRP A 49 0.25 12.39 -8.92
N LEU A 50 1.16 13.12 -8.29
CA LEU A 50 1.99 12.63 -7.19
C LEU A 50 1.13 12.18 -6.00
N VAL A 51 0.10 12.94 -5.63
CA VAL A 51 -0.75 12.57 -4.48
C VAL A 51 -1.62 11.36 -4.81
N SER A 52 -2.02 11.20 -6.07
CA SER A 52 -2.74 10.00 -6.51
C SER A 52 -1.84 8.77 -6.45
N ALA A 53 -0.58 8.89 -6.88
CA ALA A 53 0.42 7.83 -6.78
C ALA A 53 0.73 7.47 -5.31
N PHE A 54 0.96 8.50 -4.47
CA PHE A 54 1.13 8.34 -3.03
C PHE A 54 -0.04 7.60 -2.37
N MET A 55 -1.28 8.02 -2.62
CA MET A 55 -2.47 7.36 -2.05
C MET A 55 -2.60 5.91 -2.50
N ASN A 56 -2.22 5.62 -3.75
CA ASN A 56 -2.22 4.25 -4.25
C ASN A 56 -1.13 3.40 -3.59
N ALA A 57 0.08 3.94 -3.41
CA ALA A 57 1.17 3.27 -2.70
C ALA A 57 0.81 2.99 -1.24
N ALA A 58 0.31 3.99 -0.52
CA ALA A 58 -0.14 3.88 0.87
C ALA A 58 -1.29 2.86 1.05
N TYR A 59 -2.23 2.83 0.12
CA TYR A 59 -3.29 1.80 0.09
C TYR A 59 -2.70 0.41 -0.19
N SER A 60 -1.82 0.31 -1.18
CA SER A 60 -1.20 -0.95 -1.61
C SER A 60 -0.28 -1.55 -0.54
N PHE A 61 0.30 -0.73 0.34
CA PHE A 61 1.01 -1.19 1.52
C PHE A 61 0.13 -2.14 2.34
N PHE A 62 -1.07 -1.72 2.75
CA PHE A 62 -1.95 -2.56 3.56
C PHE A 62 -2.39 -3.82 2.84
N GLU A 63 -2.71 -3.75 1.53
CA GLU A 63 -3.07 -4.94 0.76
C GLU A 63 -1.91 -5.92 0.64
N SER A 64 -0.71 -5.42 0.34
CA SER A 64 0.48 -6.26 0.15
C SER A 64 0.96 -6.87 1.47
N SER A 65 0.95 -6.10 2.56
CA SER A 65 1.27 -6.61 3.90
C SER A 65 0.26 -7.65 4.35
N ALA A 66 -1.04 -7.43 4.11
CA ALA A 66 -2.06 -8.42 4.47
C ALA A 66 -1.93 -9.70 3.63
N LEU A 67 -1.68 -9.58 2.33
CA LEU A 67 -1.43 -10.73 1.46
C LEU A 67 -0.20 -11.51 1.93
N THR A 68 0.91 -10.81 2.19
CA THR A 68 2.14 -11.42 2.72
C THR A 68 1.87 -12.14 4.04
N ALA A 69 1.15 -11.52 4.96
CA ALA A 69 0.82 -12.14 6.25
C ALA A 69 -0.02 -13.43 6.11
N TYR A 70 -0.81 -13.59 5.04
CA TYR A 70 -1.54 -14.84 4.81
C TYR A 70 -0.72 -15.94 4.13
N PHE A 71 0.32 -15.59 3.38
CA PHE A 71 0.98 -16.52 2.44
C PHE A 71 2.50 -16.62 2.56
N ARG A 72 3.13 -15.93 3.52
CA ARG A 72 4.60 -15.93 3.68
C ARG A 72 5.15 -17.25 4.20
N PHE A 73 4.41 -17.93 5.07
CA PHE A 73 4.83 -19.18 5.69
C PHE A 73 4.05 -20.35 5.10
N ASN A 74 4.69 -21.51 5.04
CA ASN A 74 4.05 -22.77 4.67
C ASN A 74 4.24 -23.76 5.83
N ASP A 75 3.24 -24.61 6.02
CA ASP A 75 3.31 -25.74 6.92
C ASP A 75 4.30 -26.77 6.37
N ASN A 76 5.24 -27.24 7.20
CA ASN A 76 6.32 -28.12 6.73
C ASN A 76 5.85 -29.52 6.33
N GLU A 77 4.69 -29.96 6.84
CA GLU A 77 4.17 -31.31 6.58
C GLU A 77 3.26 -31.34 5.36
N THR A 78 2.43 -30.31 5.19
CA THR A 78 1.42 -30.22 4.13
C THR A 78 1.85 -29.36 2.96
N GLY A 79 2.83 -28.46 3.14
CA GLY A 79 3.23 -27.47 2.16
C GLY A 79 2.21 -26.34 1.96
N GLU A 80 1.10 -26.34 2.70
CA GLU A 80 0.03 -25.36 2.58
C GLU A 80 0.38 -24.05 3.30
N PRO A 81 -0.05 -22.88 2.80
CA PRO A 81 0.22 -21.61 3.44
C PRO A 81 -0.38 -21.50 4.85
N VAL A 82 0.43 -21.05 5.80
CA VAL A 82 0.04 -20.78 7.19
C VAL A 82 0.06 -19.26 7.44
N PRO A 83 -1.02 -18.67 7.96
CA PRO A 83 -1.06 -17.26 8.26
C PRO A 83 -0.12 -16.85 9.41
N ASP A 84 0.63 -15.79 9.19
CA ASP A 84 1.31 -15.03 10.23
C ASP A 84 0.27 -14.31 11.09
N SER A 85 -0.09 -14.94 12.21
CA SER A 85 -1.15 -14.45 13.09
C SER A 85 -0.75 -13.15 13.79
N GLN A 86 0.54 -12.95 14.07
CA GLN A 86 1.06 -11.74 14.72
C GLN A 86 0.97 -10.54 13.77
N ALA A 87 1.46 -10.67 12.54
CA ALA A 87 1.36 -9.61 11.54
C ALA A 87 -0.11 -9.26 11.22
N LEU A 88 -0.99 -10.26 11.14
CA LEU A 88 -2.43 -10.03 10.96
C LEU A 88 -3.06 -9.30 12.14
N GLU A 89 -2.67 -9.60 13.37
CA GLU A 89 -3.15 -8.90 14.56
C GLU A 89 -2.74 -7.43 14.55
N VAL A 90 -1.48 -7.14 14.20
CA VAL A 90 -0.98 -5.76 14.03
C VAL A 90 -1.80 -5.02 12.97
N LEU A 91 -1.94 -5.58 11.76
CA LEU A 91 -2.71 -4.96 10.68
C LEU A 91 -4.17 -4.68 11.10
N ARG A 92 -4.80 -5.61 11.83
CA ARG A 92 -6.19 -5.50 12.30
C ARG A 92 -6.42 -4.37 13.31
N LYS A 93 -5.37 -3.82 13.93
CA LYS A 93 -5.48 -2.59 14.74
C LYS A 93 -5.79 -1.36 13.88
N TYR A 94 -5.39 -1.37 12.61
CA TYR A 94 -5.37 -0.18 11.75
C TYR A 94 -6.31 -0.27 10.54
N VAL A 95 -6.51 -1.48 10.01
CA VAL A 95 -7.38 -1.76 8.86
C VAL A 95 -8.20 -3.01 9.10
N VAL A 96 -9.36 -3.09 8.48
CA VAL A 96 -10.10 -4.34 8.35
C VAL A 96 -9.36 -5.22 7.36
N VAL A 97 -9.17 -6.50 7.68
CA VAL A 97 -8.53 -7.49 6.81
C VAL A 97 -9.48 -8.67 6.64
N ILE A 98 -9.90 -8.97 5.41
CA ILE A 98 -10.85 -10.02 5.09
C ILE A 98 -10.28 -10.87 3.95
N ARG A 99 -10.04 -12.16 4.20
CA ARG A 99 -9.75 -13.13 3.16
C ARG A 99 -11.05 -13.53 2.46
N ASP A 100 -11.04 -13.57 1.14
CA ASP A 100 -12.20 -14.01 0.35
C ASP A 100 -12.26 -15.55 0.33
N GLU A 101 -13.24 -16.13 1.02
CA GLU A 101 -13.41 -17.59 1.08
C GLU A 101 -13.62 -18.24 -0.28
N LYS A 102 -14.18 -17.50 -1.26
CA LYS A 102 -14.41 -17.99 -2.62
C LYS A 102 -13.18 -17.83 -3.51
N ARG A 103 -12.24 -16.98 -3.12
CA ARG A 103 -11.01 -16.68 -3.85
C ARG A 103 -9.86 -16.71 -2.85
N PRO A 104 -9.33 -17.91 -2.52
CA PRO A 104 -8.43 -18.09 -1.40
C PRO A 104 -7.14 -17.28 -1.48
N ASN A 105 -6.74 -16.85 -2.69
CA ASN A 105 -5.57 -16.00 -2.96
C ASN A 105 -5.89 -14.50 -2.98
N PHE A 106 -7.06 -14.11 -2.50
CA PHE A 106 -7.53 -12.73 -2.52
C PHE A 106 -7.82 -12.24 -1.10
N VAL A 107 -7.21 -11.12 -0.75
CA VAL A 107 -7.38 -10.45 0.54
C VAL A 107 -7.91 -9.05 0.26
N LYS A 108 -8.98 -8.69 0.95
CA LYS A 108 -9.53 -7.33 0.94
C LYS A 108 -9.12 -6.62 2.21
N THR A 109 -8.76 -5.36 2.05
CA THR A 109 -8.57 -4.44 3.16
C THR A 109 -9.60 -3.31 3.12
N ALA A 110 -9.89 -2.72 4.28
CA ALA A 110 -10.71 -1.51 4.38
C ALA A 110 -10.25 -0.62 5.54
N GLY A 111 -10.48 0.69 5.45
CA GLY A 111 -10.15 1.62 6.54
C GLY A 111 -10.94 1.33 7.81
N LEU A 112 -10.25 1.23 8.96
CA LEU A 112 -10.84 0.96 10.27
C LEU A 112 -10.81 2.21 11.17
N VAL A 113 -9.61 2.77 11.34
CA VAL A 113 -9.38 3.99 12.13
C VAL A 113 -9.59 5.25 11.27
N PRO A 114 -9.80 6.45 11.86
CA PRO A 114 -10.12 7.66 11.09
C PRO A 114 -9.14 7.95 9.95
N LEU A 115 -7.84 7.81 10.20
CA LEU A 115 -6.80 8.06 9.22
C LEU A 115 -6.84 7.08 8.03
N THR A 116 -7.01 5.78 8.31
CA THR A 116 -7.11 4.76 7.25
C THR A 116 -8.45 4.85 6.52
N LYS A 117 -9.54 5.26 7.17
CA LYS A 117 -10.80 5.58 6.49
C LYS A 117 -10.63 6.70 5.46
N GLN A 118 -9.94 7.78 5.83
CA GLN A 118 -9.63 8.88 4.90
C GLN A 118 -8.79 8.41 3.72
N LEU A 119 -7.72 7.62 3.96
CA LEU A 119 -6.91 7.03 2.89
C LEU A 119 -7.78 6.27 1.87
N TYR A 120 -8.64 5.36 2.34
CA TYR A 120 -9.46 4.53 1.45
C TYR A 120 -10.49 5.36 0.70
N GLU A 121 -11.08 6.37 1.33
CA GLU A 121 -11.99 7.30 0.67
C GLU A 121 -11.31 8.11 -0.44
N PHE A 122 -10.14 8.70 -0.16
CA PHE A 122 -9.43 9.52 -1.15
C PHE A 122 -8.83 8.67 -2.28
N ARG A 123 -8.30 7.48 -1.96
CA ARG A 123 -7.87 6.51 -2.98
C ARG A 123 -9.05 6.15 -3.89
N LYS A 124 -10.21 5.80 -3.33
CA LYS A 124 -11.42 5.50 -4.12
C LYS A 124 -11.83 6.67 -5.02
N LYS A 125 -11.76 7.90 -4.52
CA LYS A 125 -12.04 9.11 -5.32
C LYS A 125 -11.04 9.29 -6.47
N SER A 126 -9.77 8.91 -6.27
CA SER A 126 -8.72 9.03 -7.29
C SER A 126 -8.79 7.98 -8.40
N THR A 127 -9.39 6.80 -8.16
CA THR A 127 -9.31 5.65 -9.10
C THR A 127 -10.54 5.44 -9.99
N HIS A 128 -11.73 5.93 -9.62
CA HIS A 128 -12.97 5.37 -10.19
C HIS A 128 -13.73 6.21 -11.22
N ARG A 129 -13.41 7.49 -11.48
CA ARG A 129 -14.13 8.25 -12.54
C ARG A 129 -13.55 9.60 -12.92
N HIS A 130 -12.93 10.32 -11.99
CA HIS A 130 -12.43 11.67 -12.22
C HIS A 130 -11.06 11.87 -11.56
N PRO A 131 -10.19 12.71 -12.14
CA PRO A 131 -8.99 13.16 -11.45
C PRO A 131 -9.37 13.73 -10.09
N LEU A 132 -8.52 13.48 -9.10
CA LEU A 132 -8.74 13.95 -7.76
C LEU A 132 -8.86 15.48 -7.73
N SER A 133 -10.00 15.98 -7.24
CA SER A 133 -10.24 17.41 -7.09
C SER A 133 -9.26 17.99 -6.07
N LEU A 134 -8.52 19.00 -6.49
CA LEU A 134 -7.48 19.64 -5.70
C LEU A 134 -7.60 21.16 -5.85
N MET A 135 -7.65 21.88 -4.74
CA MET A 135 -7.66 23.33 -4.70
C MET A 135 -6.48 23.88 -3.91
N ALA A 136 -6.00 25.06 -4.31
CA ALA A 136 -5.09 25.86 -3.49
C ALA A 136 -5.93 26.84 -2.66
N THR A 137 -5.74 26.83 -1.33
CA THR A 137 -6.45 27.76 -0.41
C THR A 137 -5.57 28.93 0.04
N GLY A 138 -4.29 28.94 -0.34
CA GLY A 138 -3.30 29.95 0.02
C GLY A 138 -2.09 29.91 -0.92
N ALA A 139 -1.15 30.84 -0.72
CA ALA A 139 0.04 30.99 -1.56
C ALA A 139 1.21 30.07 -1.15
N ALA A 140 1.20 29.52 0.06
CA ALA A 140 2.25 28.65 0.57
C ALA A 140 2.04 27.21 0.07
N LEU A 141 2.47 26.93 -1.16
CA LEU A 141 2.39 25.59 -1.76
C LEU A 141 3.67 24.79 -1.45
N PRO A 142 3.59 23.45 -1.27
CA PRO A 142 2.40 22.59 -1.39
C PRO A 142 1.46 22.60 -0.16
N GLU A 143 1.85 23.20 0.96
CA GLU A 143 1.12 23.10 2.25
C GLU A 143 -0.33 23.62 2.19
N SER A 144 -0.61 24.56 1.28
CA SER A 144 -1.95 25.11 1.07
C SER A 144 -2.84 24.29 0.13
N TYR A 145 -2.40 23.13 -0.34
CA TYR A 145 -3.24 22.24 -1.14
C TYR A 145 -4.26 21.48 -0.29
N HIS A 146 -5.51 21.47 -0.77
CA HIS A 146 -6.64 20.80 -0.14
C HIS A 146 -7.37 19.90 -1.13
N PHE A 147 -7.78 18.72 -0.66
CA PHE A 147 -8.72 17.86 -1.39
C PHE A 147 -10.08 18.55 -1.52
N GLY A 148 -10.69 18.45 -2.70
CA GLY A 148 -12.00 19.01 -3.01
C GLY A 148 -11.95 20.24 -3.91
N ASN A 149 -13.12 20.80 -4.17
CA ASN A 149 -13.33 21.96 -5.06
C ASN A 149 -14.12 23.10 -4.39
N MET A 150 -14.44 22.99 -3.09
CA MET A 150 -15.18 24.00 -2.33
C MET A 150 -14.31 24.58 -1.22
N ARG A 151 -14.02 25.88 -1.27
CA ARG A 151 -13.25 26.58 -0.24
C ARG A 151 -13.94 26.46 1.13
N GLY A 152 -13.14 26.27 2.18
CA GLY A 152 -13.64 26.07 3.56
C GLY A 152 -14.06 24.64 3.89
N ASN A 153 -14.28 23.78 2.89
CA ASN A 153 -14.75 22.40 3.08
C ASN A 153 -13.72 21.33 2.64
N GLY A 154 -12.50 21.74 2.30
CA GLY A 154 -11.46 20.83 1.83
C GLY A 154 -10.65 20.20 2.96
N THR A 155 -10.11 19.01 2.70
CA THR A 155 -9.16 18.36 3.63
C THR A 155 -7.72 18.78 3.27
N PRO A 156 -6.93 19.31 4.21
CA PRO A 156 -5.52 19.64 3.96
C PRO A 156 -4.74 18.40 3.52
N VAL A 157 -4.05 18.48 2.37
CA VAL A 157 -3.41 17.30 1.76
C VAL A 157 -2.14 16.93 2.52
N MET A 158 -1.22 17.87 2.69
CA MET A 158 0.10 17.60 3.29
C MET A 158 0.01 17.07 4.73
N PRO A 159 -0.85 17.62 5.62
CA PRO A 159 -1.06 17.04 6.95
C PRO A 159 -1.55 15.59 6.91
N LEU A 160 -2.48 15.27 5.99
CA LEU A 160 -2.97 13.89 5.83
C LEU A 160 -1.86 12.96 5.33
N CYS A 161 -1.14 13.35 4.29
CA CYS A 161 -0.04 12.55 3.73
C CYS A 161 1.07 12.29 4.76
N ARG A 162 1.45 13.30 5.55
CA ARG A 162 2.45 13.15 6.61
C ARG A 162 2.01 12.16 7.69
N ALA A 163 0.78 12.32 8.19
CA ALA A 163 0.22 11.40 9.16
C ALA A 163 0.15 9.96 8.64
N LEU A 164 -0.15 9.79 7.34
CA LEU A 164 -0.15 8.48 6.70
C LEU A 164 1.24 7.87 6.66
N VAL A 165 2.28 8.59 6.21
CA VAL A 165 3.66 8.06 6.21
C VAL A 165 4.09 7.63 7.61
N ASP A 166 3.84 8.47 8.62
CA ASP A 166 4.20 8.15 10.01
C ASP A 166 3.45 6.90 10.52
N LEU A 167 2.18 6.75 10.14
CA LEU A 167 1.41 5.54 10.43
C LEU A 167 2.05 4.32 9.73
N LEU A 168 2.35 4.39 8.44
CA LEU A 168 2.88 3.25 7.69
C LEU A 168 4.23 2.79 8.26
N ARG A 169 5.12 3.73 8.63
CA ARG A 169 6.39 3.43 9.30
C ARG A 169 6.17 2.66 10.59
N ARG A 170 5.24 3.13 11.42
CA ARG A 170 4.90 2.48 12.69
C ARG A 170 4.34 1.08 12.47
N VAL A 171 3.43 0.90 11.50
CA VAL A 171 2.86 -0.41 11.20
C VAL A 171 3.94 -1.37 10.72
N GLN A 172 4.84 -0.91 9.84
CA GLN A 172 5.96 -1.73 9.37
C GLN A 172 6.86 -2.16 10.53
N GLN A 173 7.21 -1.22 11.43
CA GLN A 173 7.99 -1.53 12.63
C GLN A 173 7.31 -2.57 13.51
N GLU A 174 6.00 -2.42 13.78
CA GLU A 174 5.25 -3.40 14.58
C GLU A 174 5.13 -4.78 13.90
N ILE A 175 5.26 -4.87 12.57
CA ILE A 175 5.25 -6.14 11.83
C ILE A 175 6.63 -6.81 11.83
N ASP A 176 7.71 -6.02 11.84
CA ASP A 176 9.09 -6.52 11.79
C ASP A 176 9.63 -6.94 13.17
N GLU A 177 8.97 -6.53 14.26
CA GLU A 177 9.22 -6.95 15.66
C GLU A 177 8.68 -8.36 15.97
#